data_AF-A0A1E1WIT6-F1
#
_entry.id   AF-A0A1E1WIT6-F1
#
_cell.length_a   1.000
_cell.length_b   1.000
_cell.length_c   1.000
_cell.angle_alpha   90.00
_cell.angle_beta   90.00
_cell.angle_gamma   90.00
#
_symmetry.space_group_name_H-M   'P 1'
#
loop_
_entity.id
_entity.type
_entity.pdbx_description
1 polymer ?
#
loop_
_entity_poly.entity_id
_entity_poly.type
_entity_poly.pdbx_seq_one_letter_code
_entity_poly.pdbx_strand_id
1 'polypeptide(L)'
;LCSMLSDRSLNFPDCLRVPAPHKLSLSEFQSAALPPLAALAPYHAWLEPHTQQRIVRCLLKFGMVLRTPQPYMSALTVFTLETRETMVKMLPEVLLDLSKISDTKLIAAPMLEFLSTLTRLPRVFSSFVEDQYMSVFAILLPYTNPSRYNHYVVSLAHHVIAAWFLKCRPCYRRNFVRFIIHGLHNYIILPFEERLQRPAPANEDSSNRQRSS
;
A
#
# COMPACT_ATOMS: atom_id res chain seq x y z
N LEU A 1 9.45 -22.82 -0.39
CA LEU A 1 8.48 -21.79 -0.86
C LEU A 1 9.13 -20.46 -1.22
N CYS A 2 9.67 -19.68 -0.27
CA CYS A 2 10.26 -18.36 -0.59
C CYS A 2 11.36 -18.39 -1.67
N SER A 3 12.21 -19.43 -1.68
CA SER A 3 13.21 -19.65 -2.74
C SER A 3 12.55 -19.86 -4.10
N MET A 4 11.56 -20.75 -4.18
CA MET A 4 10.82 -21.05 -5.41
C MET A 4 10.10 -19.83 -5.98
N LEU A 5 9.54 -18.96 -5.12
CA LEU A 5 8.88 -17.71 -5.55
C LEU A 5 9.86 -16.69 -6.16
N SER A 6 11.12 -16.74 -5.71
CA SER A 6 12.18 -15.82 -6.14
C SER A 6 12.98 -16.34 -7.33
N ASP A 7 12.82 -17.62 -7.66
CA ASP A 7 13.56 -18.29 -8.72
C ASP A 7 12.98 -17.95 -10.10
N ARG A 8 13.79 -17.28 -10.92
CA ARG A 8 13.44 -16.91 -12.30
C ARG A 8 13.78 -17.99 -13.31
N SER A 9 14.53 -19.02 -12.91
CA SER A 9 14.97 -20.09 -13.80
C SER A 9 13.82 -21.02 -14.22
N LEU A 10 12.65 -20.91 -13.59
CA LEU A 10 11.47 -21.77 -13.84
C LEU A 10 11.81 -23.26 -13.72
N ASN A 11 12.89 -23.61 -13.02
CA ASN A 11 13.29 -24.99 -12.72
C ASN A 11 12.39 -25.57 -11.63
N PHE A 12 11.08 -25.57 -11.88
CA PHE A 12 10.13 -26.18 -10.98
C PHE A 12 10.44 -27.68 -10.87
N PRO A 13 10.23 -28.28 -9.67
CA PRO A 13 10.30 -29.72 -9.48
C PRO A 13 9.49 -30.46 -10.54
N ASP A 14 9.91 -31.66 -10.92
CA ASP A 14 9.28 -32.43 -11.99
C ASP A 14 7.77 -32.64 -11.79
N CYS A 15 7.30 -32.68 -10.53
CA CYS A 15 5.88 -32.79 -10.19
C CYS A 15 5.03 -31.56 -10.60
N LEU A 16 5.64 -30.42 -10.90
CA LEU A 16 4.97 -29.20 -11.39
C LEU A 16 5.17 -28.97 -12.89
N ARG A 17 5.91 -29.85 -13.58
CA ARG A 17 6.09 -29.81 -15.04
C ARG A 17 4.85 -30.38 -15.71
N VAL A 18 3.92 -29.50 -16.08
CA VAL A 18 2.72 -29.88 -16.82
C VAL A 18 3.09 -30.16 -18.29
N PRO A 19 2.64 -31.29 -18.88
CA PRO A 19 2.86 -31.57 -20.30
C PRO A 19 2.25 -30.48 -21.20
N ALA A 20 2.84 -30.27 -22.38
CA ALA A 20 2.28 -29.35 -23.37
C ALA A 20 0.81 -29.68 -23.68
N PRO A 21 -0.08 -28.68 -23.83
CA PRO A 21 0.19 -27.29 -24.22
C PRO A 21 0.27 -26.28 -23.05
N HIS A 22 0.14 -26.69 -21.79
CA HIS A 22 0.04 -25.77 -20.66
C HIS A 22 1.36 -25.69 -19.88
N LYS A 23 2.22 -24.72 -20.23
CA LYS A 23 3.40 -24.40 -19.40
C LYS A 23 2.97 -23.49 -18.25
N LEU A 24 3.13 -23.94 -17.01
CA LEU A 24 2.89 -23.12 -15.82
C LEU A 24 3.79 -21.88 -15.86
N SER A 25 3.20 -20.69 -15.88
CA SER A 25 3.93 -19.43 -15.81
C SER A 25 4.38 -19.12 -14.38
N LEU A 26 5.44 -18.31 -14.23
CA LEU A 26 5.88 -17.83 -12.92
C LEU A 26 4.75 -17.08 -12.18
N SER A 27 3.94 -16.32 -12.91
CA SER A 27 2.84 -15.54 -12.35
C SER A 27 1.73 -16.43 -11.79
N GLU A 28 1.39 -17.53 -12.48
CA GLU A 28 0.41 -18.50 -11.98
C GLU A 28 0.93 -19.22 -10.74
N PHE A 29 2.20 -19.63 -10.77
CA PHE A 29 2.84 -20.23 -9.59
C PHE A 29 2.82 -19.26 -8.39
N GLN A 30 3.22 -18.01 -8.59
CA GLN A 30 3.21 -16.99 -7.53
C GLN A 30 1.80 -16.77 -6.98
N SER A 31 0.79 -16.69 -7.86
CA SER A 31 -0.61 -16.51 -7.46
C SER A 31 -1.14 -17.67 -6.60
N ALA A 32 -0.68 -18.90 -6.85
CA ALA A 32 -1.04 -20.08 -6.06
C ALA A 32 -0.23 -20.22 -4.76
N ALA A 33 1.05 -19.85 -4.76
CA ALA A 33 1.96 -20.08 -3.64
C ALA A 33 1.97 -18.95 -2.59
N LEU A 34 1.51 -17.74 -2.94
CA LEU A 34 1.47 -16.59 -2.03
C LEU A 34 0.40 -16.69 -0.93
N PRO A 35 -0.85 -17.13 -1.19
CA PRO A 35 -1.85 -17.26 -0.12
C PRO A 35 -1.43 -18.23 1.01
N PRO A 36 -0.87 -19.42 0.73
CA PRO A 36 -0.29 -20.27 1.78
C PRO A 36 0.82 -19.57 2.57
N LEU A 37 1.65 -18.77 1.90
CA LEU A 37 2.72 -18.02 2.57
C LEU A 37 2.17 -16.95 3.52
N ALA A 38 1.09 -16.26 3.12
CA ALA A 38 0.38 -15.30 3.96
C ALA A 38 -0.28 -15.98 5.17
N ALA A 39 -0.83 -17.18 4.97
CA ALA A 39 -1.45 -17.99 6.01
C ALA A 39 -0.45 -18.50 7.09
N LEU A 40 0.86 -18.36 6.86
CA LEU A 40 1.88 -18.66 7.88
C LEU A 40 2.05 -17.54 8.91
N ALA A 41 1.49 -16.34 8.69
CA ALA A 41 1.66 -15.21 9.60
C ALA A 41 1.20 -15.49 11.04
N PRO A 42 0.05 -16.16 11.30
CA PRO A 42 -0.36 -16.54 12.66
C PRO A 42 0.59 -17.56 13.32
N TYR A 43 1.37 -18.30 12.53
CA TYR A 43 2.35 -19.29 13.02
C TYR A 43 3.74 -18.68 13.22
N HIS A 44 3.85 -17.35 13.33
CA HIS A 44 5.13 -16.63 13.43
C HIS A 44 6.08 -17.17 14.51
N ALA A 45 5.55 -17.71 15.62
CA ALA A 45 6.32 -18.27 16.72
C ALA A 45 7.16 -19.50 16.32
N TRP A 46 6.73 -20.23 15.29
CA TRP A 46 7.41 -21.41 14.75
C TRP A 46 8.37 -21.08 13.61
N LEU A 47 8.45 -19.80 13.22
CA LEU A 47 9.29 -19.33 12.13
C LEU A 47 10.53 -18.65 12.68
N GLU A 48 11.70 -19.09 12.24
CA GLU A 48 12.96 -18.39 12.54
C GLU A 48 12.90 -16.93 12.05
N PRO A 49 13.58 -15.98 12.74
CA PRO A 49 13.56 -14.57 12.36
C PRO A 49 13.95 -14.33 10.89
N HIS A 50 14.97 -15.04 10.38
CA HIS A 50 15.37 -14.93 8.99
C HIS A 50 14.27 -15.42 8.02
N THR A 51 13.54 -16.47 8.40
CA THR A 51 12.40 -16.99 7.62
C THR A 51 11.22 -16.01 7.63
N GLN A 52 10.92 -15.39 8.77
CA GLN A 52 9.92 -14.31 8.86
C GLN A 52 10.27 -13.16 7.89
N GLN A 53 11.53 -12.71 7.89
CA GLN A 53 11.99 -11.65 6.98
C GLN A 53 11.82 -12.02 5.51
N ARG A 54 12.18 -13.25 5.14
CA ARG A 54 12.03 -13.75 3.76
C ARG A 54 10.57 -13.80 3.33
N ILE A 55 9.67 -14.23 4.23
CA ILE A 55 8.23 -14.25 3.97
C ILE A 55 7.73 -12.82 3.73
N VAL A 56 8.00 -11.89 4.64
CA VAL A 56 7.59 -10.48 4.52
C VAL A 56 8.06 -9.88 3.18
N ARG A 57 9.32 -10.10 2.79
CA ARG A 57 9.84 -9.65 1.48
C ARG A 57 9.11 -10.28 0.30
N CYS A 58 8.79 -11.57 0.36
CA CYS A 58 8.03 -12.23 -0.72
C CYS A 58 6.61 -11.67 -0.84
N LEU A 59 5.94 -11.43 0.30
CA LEU A 59 4.60 -10.86 0.33
C LEU A 59 4.56 -9.43 -0.24
N LEU A 60 5.54 -8.59 0.13
CA LEU A 60 5.66 -7.24 -0.42
C LEU A 60 5.95 -7.25 -1.92
N LYS A 61 6.97 -8.01 -2.33
CA LYS A 61 7.47 -8.01 -3.70
C LYS A 61 6.49 -8.63 -4.70
N PHE A 62 5.84 -9.72 -4.32
CA PHE A 62 5.01 -10.49 -5.23
C PHE A 62 3.51 -10.37 -4.89
N GLY A 63 3.15 -10.30 -3.61
CA GLY A 63 1.74 -10.23 -3.19
C GLY A 63 1.07 -8.90 -3.49
N MET A 64 1.72 -7.78 -3.18
CA MET A 64 1.12 -6.45 -3.33
C MET A 64 0.87 -6.02 -4.79
N VAL A 65 1.54 -6.69 -5.74
CA VAL A 65 1.42 -6.42 -7.19
C VAL A 65 0.27 -7.24 -7.82
N LEU A 66 -0.25 -8.26 -7.11
CA LEU A 66 -1.37 -9.06 -7.61
C LEU A 66 -2.71 -8.31 -7.49
N ARG A 67 -3.73 -8.87 -8.15
CA ARG A 67 -5.10 -8.31 -8.18
C ARG A 67 -5.76 -8.20 -6.79
N THR A 68 -5.31 -8.97 -5.80
CA THR A 68 -5.92 -9.07 -4.46
C THR A 68 -4.88 -8.81 -3.36
N PRO A 69 -4.57 -7.53 -3.03
CA PRO A 69 -3.51 -7.22 -2.07
C PRO A 69 -3.92 -7.41 -0.59
N GLN A 70 -5.21 -7.44 -0.29
CA GLN A 70 -5.76 -7.47 1.07
C GLN A 70 -5.20 -8.59 1.97
N PRO A 71 -5.15 -9.88 1.58
CA PRO A 71 -4.59 -10.93 2.43
C PRO A 71 -3.11 -10.70 2.77
N TYR A 72 -2.35 -10.07 1.87
CA TYR A 72 -0.93 -9.81 2.05
C TYR A 72 -0.69 -8.61 2.98
N MET A 73 -1.54 -7.58 2.90
CA MET A 73 -1.59 -6.49 3.88
C MET A 73 -1.96 -6.98 5.27
N SER A 74 -2.95 -7.87 5.39
CA SER A 74 -3.32 -8.49 6.66
C SER A 74 -2.18 -9.30 7.25
N ALA A 75 -1.51 -10.14 6.45
CA ALA A 75 -0.34 -10.90 6.88
C ALA A 75 0.82 -9.97 7.33
N LEU A 76 1.11 -8.91 6.58
CA LEU A 76 2.10 -7.90 6.96
C LEU A 76 1.76 -7.22 8.30
N THR A 77 0.48 -6.95 8.53
CA THR A 77 -0.02 -6.39 9.80
C THR A 77 0.22 -7.36 10.96
N VAL A 78 -0.09 -8.65 10.78
CA VAL A 78 0.18 -9.69 11.77
C VAL A 78 1.68 -9.79 12.07
N PHE A 79 2.54 -9.87 11.04
CA PHE A 79 4.00 -9.87 11.25
C PHE A 79 4.47 -8.62 11.99
N THR A 80 3.90 -7.45 11.70
CA THR A 80 4.26 -6.20 12.39
C THR A 80 3.87 -6.22 13.88
N LEU A 81 2.71 -6.79 14.21
CA LEU A 81 2.21 -6.86 15.57
C LEU A 81 2.97 -7.89 16.42
N GLU A 82 3.26 -9.05 15.82
CA GLU A 82 3.78 -10.23 16.51
C GLU A 82 5.30 -10.36 16.47
N THR A 83 5.95 -9.87 15.41
CA THR A 83 7.41 -10.00 15.20
C THR A 83 8.13 -8.66 15.30
N ARG A 84 7.84 -7.90 16.36
CA ARG A 84 8.30 -6.50 16.52
C ARG A 84 9.81 -6.32 16.41
N GLU A 85 10.60 -7.22 16.98
CA GLU A 85 12.08 -7.15 16.93
C GLU A 85 12.61 -7.30 15.50
N THR A 86 12.05 -8.24 14.74
CA THR A 86 12.33 -8.40 13.31
C THR A 86 11.87 -7.15 12.55
N MET A 87 10.67 -6.65 12.85
CA MET A 87 10.07 -5.52 12.14
C MET A 87 10.83 -4.21 12.33
N VAL A 88 11.42 -3.93 13.50
CA VAL A 88 12.28 -2.74 13.72
C VAL A 88 13.38 -2.63 12.65
N LYS A 89 13.97 -3.77 12.26
CA LYS A 89 15.07 -3.82 11.27
C LYS A 89 14.56 -3.74 9.84
N MET A 90 13.36 -4.27 9.58
CA MET A 90 12.78 -4.33 8.24
C MET A 90 11.97 -3.10 7.87
N LEU A 91 11.44 -2.35 8.84
CA LEU A 91 10.44 -1.33 8.59
C LEU A 91 10.88 -0.26 7.56
N PRO A 92 12.15 0.19 7.51
CA PRO A 92 12.61 1.08 6.44
C PRO A 92 12.49 0.46 5.03
N GLU A 93 12.87 -0.81 4.87
CA GLU A 93 12.72 -1.58 3.61
C GLU A 93 11.24 -1.75 3.25
N VAL A 94 10.41 -2.10 4.24
CA VAL A 94 8.96 -2.25 4.08
C VAL A 94 8.32 -0.95 3.57
N LEU A 95 8.63 0.19 4.19
CA LEU A 95 8.08 1.48 3.77
C LEU A 95 8.52 1.87 2.35
N LEU A 96 9.78 1.61 2.00
CA LEU A 96 10.28 1.87 0.67
C LEU A 96 9.53 1.03 -0.37
N ASP A 97 9.26 -0.24 -0.09
CA ASP A 97 8.49 -1.09 -1.01
C ASP A 97 7.01 -0.69 -1.08
N LEU A 98 6.40 -0.32 0.04
CA LEU A 98 5.03 0.22 0.05
C LEU A 98 4.91 1.53 -0.74
N SER A 99 5.93 2.39 -0.73
CA SER A 99 5.92 3.63 -1.53
C SER A 99 5.95 3.42 -3.05
N LYS A 100 6.33 2.23 -3.50
CA LYS A 100 6.32 1.87 -4.93
C LYS A 100 4.97 1.30 -5.37
N ILE A 101 4.08 0.99 -4.43
CA ILE A 101 2.76 0.42 -4.73
C ILE A 101 1.85 1.54 -5.22
N SER A 102 1.23 1.33 -6.39
CA SER A 102 0.25 2.26 -6.93
C SER A 102 -0.93 2.43 -5.96
N ASP A 103 -1.34 3.67 -5.77
CA ASP A 103 -2.39 4.12 -4.87
C ASP A 103 -3.81 3.77 -5.38
N THR A 104 -4.07 2.52 -5.72
CA THR A 104 -5.40 2.11 -6.24
C THR A 104 -6.48 2.13 -5.15
N LYS A 105 -7.76 2.10 -5.55
CA LYS A 105 -8.90 2.01 -4.61
C LYS A 105 -8.87 0.74 -3.76
N LEU A 106 -8.34 -0.36 -4.30
CA LEU A 106 -8.28 -1.67 -3.63
C LEU A 106 -7.31 -1.68 -2.45
N ILE A 107 -6.18 -0.98 -2.58
CA ILE A 107 -5.15 -0.93 -1.53
C ILE A 107 -5.36 0.21 -0.53
N ALA A 108 -6.19 1.21 -0.86
CA ALA A 108 -6.31 2.45 -0.09
C ALA A 108 -6.65 2.22 1.40
N ALA A 109 -7.76 1.55 1.70
CA ALA A 109 -8.13 1.28 3.09
C ALA A 109 -7.10 0.39 3.82
N PRO A 110 -6.67 -0.78 3.27
CA PRO A 110 -5.64 -1.59 3.91
C PRO A 110 -4.32 -0.85 4.18
N MET A 111 -3.85 -0.01 3.23
CA MET A 111 -2.61 0.77 3.38
C MET A 111 -2.73 1.75 4.54
N LEU A 112 -3.84 2.50 4.60
CA LEU A 112 -4.09 3.48 5.65
C LEU A 112 -4.27 2.81 7.02
N GLU A 113 -4.96 1.67 7.10
CA GLU A 113 -5.11 0.90 8.33
C GLU A 113 -3.78 0.35 8.85
N PHE A 114 -2.92 -0.14 7.96
CA PHE A 114 -1.58 -0.61 8.30
C PHE A 114 -0.72 0.53 8.86
N LEU A 115 -0.64 1.66 8.14
CA LEU A 115 0.13 2.83 8.58
C LEU A 115 -0.47 3.45 9.86
N SER A 116 -1.78 3.42 10.04
CA SER A 116 -2.44 3.78 11.31
C SER A 116 -2.01 2.87 12.44
N THR A 117 -1.97 1.55 12.20
CA THR A 117 -1.57 0.55 13.19
C THR A 117 -0.14 0.74 13.66
N LEU A 118 0.77 1.06 12.75
CA LEU A 118 2.16 1.37 13.08
C LEU A 118 2.28 2.54 14.07
N THR A 119 1.43 3.57 14.02
CA THR A 119 1.48 4.69 14.99
C THR A 119 1.28 4.26 16.45
N ARG A 120 0.63 3.11 16.66
CA ARG A 120 0.38 2.51 17.99
C ARG A 120 1.58 1.69 18.50
N LEU A 121 2.65 1.57 17.71
CA LEU A 121 3.82 0.74 18.00
C LEU A 121 5.12 1.57 18.03
N PRO A 122 5.28 2.52 18.98
CA PRO A 122 6.41 3.47 19.00
C PRO A 122 7.79 2.83 19.06
N ARG A 123 7.91 1.61 19.59
CA ARG A 123 9.17 0.87 19.59
C ARG A 123 9.60 0.44 18.19
N VAL A 124 8.66 0.10 17.31
CA VAL A 124 8.95 -0.42 15.96
C VAL A 124 9.56 0.67 15.08
N PHE A 125 9.12 1.91 15.22
CA PHE A 125 9.64 3.06 14.47
C PHE A 125 10.60 3.94 15.28
N SER A 126 11.12 3.46 16.41
CA SER A 126 11.96 4.27 17.31
C SER A 126 13.27 4.75 16.67
N SER A 127 13.81 3.97 15.73
CA SER A 127 15.03 4.26 14.96
C SER A 127 14.81 5.18 13.76
N PHE A 128 13.59 5.64 13.49
CA PHE A 128 13.30 6.46 12.32
C PHE A 128 14.10 7.76 12.32
N VAL A 129 14.72 8.02 11.18
CA VAL A 129 15.25 9.32 10.80
C VAL A 129 14.28 10.01 9.85
N GLU A 130 14.65 11.20 9.39
CA GLU A 130 13.80 12.07 8.58
C GLU A 130 13.21 11.35 7.35
N ASP A 131 14.03 10.60 6.63
CA ASP A 131 13.64 9.91 5.39
C ASP A 131 12.49 8.92 5.58
N GLN A 132 12.47 8.13 6.67
CA GLN A 132 11.41 7.15 6.88
C GLN A 132 10.07 7.84 7.20
N TYR A 133 10.09 8.95 7.93
CA TYR A 133 8.88 9.76 8.13
C TYR A 133 8.41 10.38 6.81
N MET A 134 9.33 10.88 5.97
CA MET A 134 9.00 11.39 4.64
C MET A 134 8.36 10.31 3.76
N SER A 135 8.89 9.08 3.77
CA SER A 135 8.28 7.95 3.05
C SER A 135 6.85 7.69 3.52
N VAL A 136 6.59 7.73 4.83
CA VAL A 136 5.22 7.58 5.36
C VAL A 136 4.30 8.67 4.81
N PHE A 137 4.69 9.95 4.86
CA PHE A 137 3.85 11.03 4.32
C PHE A 137 3.66 10.90 2.81
N ALA A 138 4.70 10.53 2.06
CA ALA A 138 4.62 10.32 0.62
C ALA A 138 3.63 9.21 0.25
N ILE A 139 3.54 8.14 1.03
CA ILE A 139 2.53 7.08 0.84
C ILE A 139 1.12 7.60 1.14
N LEU A 140 0.96 8.44 2.17
CA LEU A 140 -0.37 8.88 2.64
C LEU A 140 -1.01 9.97 1.78
N LEU A 141 -0.21 10.92 1.27
CA LEU A 141 -0.69 12.13 0.59
C LEU A 141 -1.57 11.85 -0.64
N PRO A 142 -1.27 10.86 -1.52
CA PRO A 142 -2.14 10.59 -2.67
C PRO A 142 -3.57 10.22 -2.26
N TYR A 143 -3.76 9.56 -1.10
CA TYR A 143 -5.08 9.14 -0.60
C TYR A 143 -5.94 10.30 -0.07
N THR A 144 -5.42 11.53 -0.01
CA THR A 144 -6.21 12.71 0.40
C THR A 144 -7.05 13.30 -0.73
N ASN A 145 -6.94 12.79 -1.97
CA ASN A 145 -7.65 13.33 -3.13
C ASN A 145 -9.17 12.98 -3.11
N PRO A 146 -10.07 13.96 -2.87
CA PRO A 146 -11.53 13.71 -2.81
C PRO A 146 -12.15 13.41 -4.16
N SER A 147 -11.44 13.69 -5.26
CA SER A 147 -11.89 13.35 -6.60
C SER A 147 -11.68 11.87 -6.94
N ARG A 148 -10.72 11.22 -6.26
CA ARG A 148 -10.33 9.83 -6.52
C ARG A 148 -10.90 8.83 -5.53
N TYR A 149 -11.05 9.22 -4.26
CA TYR A 149 -11.50 8.32 -3.19
C TYR A 149 -12.77 8.82 -2.50
N ASN A 150 -13.43 7.91 -1.77
CA ASN A 150 -14.62 8.24 -0.98
C ASN A 150 -14.24 9.02 0.30
N HIS A 151 -15.26 9.60 0.96
CA HIS A 151 -15.08 10.37 2.18
C HIS A 151 -14.37 9.60 3.30
N TYR A 152 -14.60 8.29 3.42
CA TYR A 152 -13.97 7.46 4.43
C TYR A 152 -12.45 7.41 4.25
N VAL A 153 -11.96 7.05 3.05
CA VAL A 153 -10.52 6.95 2.74
C VAL A 153 -9.84 8.31 2.91
N VAL A 154 -10.46 9.38 2.41
CA VAL A 154 -9.88 10.74 2.52
C VAL A 154 -9.79 11.17 3.98
N SER A 155 -10.84 10.94 4.77
CA SER A 155 -10.85 11.30 6.20
C SER A 155 -9.82 10.48 6.97
N LEU A 156 -9.71 9.19 6.68
CA LEU A 156 -8.71 8.32 7.29
C LEU A 156 -7.29 8.74 6.92
N ALA A 157 -7.03 9.13 5.66
CA ALA A 157 -5.72 9.63 5.25
C ALA A 157 -5.29 10.87 6.05
N HIS A 158 -6.17 11.86 6.20
CA HIS A 158 -5.91 13.04 7.02
C HIS A 158 -5.65 12.68 8.49
N HIS A 159 -6.46 11.78 9.06
CA HIS A 159 -6.27 11.29 10.41
C HIS A 159 -4.91 10.62 10.60
N VAL A 160 -4.50 9.76 9.67
CA VAL A 160 -3.22 9.04 9.74
C VAL A 160 -2.03 9.98 9.53
N ILE A 161 -2.12 10.96 8.63
CA ILE A 161 -1.11 12.03 8.47
C ILE A 161 -0.93 12.80 9.79
N ALA A 162 -2.03 13.23 10.41
CA ALA A 162 -1.98 13.95 11.69
C ALA A 162 -1.36 13.08 12.79
N ALA A 163 -1.76 11.81 12.90
CA ALA A 163 -1.21 10.88 13.88
C ALA A 163 0.30 10.71 13.71
N TRP A 164 0.79 10.51 12.48
CA TRP A 164 2.23 10.39 12.21
C TRP A 164 2.98 11.68 12.49
N PHE A 165 2.45 12.84 12.09
CA PHE A 165 3.07 14.13 12.36
C PHE A 165 3.25 14.39 13.87
N LEU A 166 2.29 13.96 14.70
CA LEU A 166 2.41 14.04 16.16
C LEU A 166 3.48 13.08 16.71
N LYS A 167 3.69 11.92 16.09
CA LYS A 167 4.73 10.94 16.46
C LYS A 167 6.14 11.32 15.98
N CYS A 168 6.26 12.20 14.99
CA CYS A 168 7.55 12.69 14.51
C CYS A 168 8.36 13.43 15.60
N ARG A 169 9.69 13.32 15.53
CA ARG A 169 10.61 14.09 16.38
C ARG A 169 10.42 15.60 16.11
N PRO A 170 10.38 16.46 17.15
CA PRO A 170 10.14 17.89 16.98
C PRO A 170 11.11 18.60 16.01
N CYS A 171 12.37 18.18 15.97
CA CYS A 171 13.41 18.76 15.11
C CYS A 171 13.09 18.64 13.60
N TYR A 172 12.33 17.64 13.17
CA TYR A 172 12.04 17.40 11.75
C TYR A 172 10.73 18.08 11.28
N ARG A 173 9.86 18.50 12.20
CA ARG A 173 8.50 18.96 11.87
C ARG A 173 8.47 20.12 10.88
N ARG A 174 9.43 21.04 10.95
CA ARG A 174 9.49 22.21 10.05
C ARG A 174 9.61 21.78 8.57
N ASN A 175 10.39 20.74 8.30
CA ASN A 175 10.59 20.22 6.95
C ASN A 175 9.33 19.47 6.49
N PHE A 176 8.75 18.65 7.38
CA PHE A 176 7.52 17.91 7.10
C PHE A 176 6.33 18.81 6.78
N VAL A 177 6.17 19.94 7.48
CA VAL A 177 5.08 20.90 7.21
C VAL A 177 5.13 21.38 5.76
N ARG A 178 6.30 21.78 5.27
CA ARG A 178 6.46 22.23 3.87
C ARG A 178 6.09 21.13 2.89
N PHE A 179 6.57 19.91 3.13
CA PHE A 179 6.29 18.75 2.29
C PHE A 179 4.79 18.39 2.26
N ILE A 180 4.15 18.35 3.43
CA ILE A 180 2.72 18.02 3.56
C ILE A 180 1.86 19.08 2.87
N ILE A 181 2.13 20.38 3.09
CA ILE A 181 1.37 21.46 2.45
C ILE A 181 1.48 21.35 0.92
N HIS A 182 2.69 21.13 0.40
CA HIS A 182 2.90 20.97 -1.03
C HIS A 182 2.15 19.75 -1.59
N GLY A 183 2.20 18.61 -0.89
CA GLY A 183 1.45 17.42 -1.28
C GLY A 183 -0.07 17.64 -1.27
N LEU A 184 -0.62 18.25 -0.22
CA LEU A 184 -2.05 18.55 -0.13
C LEU A 184 -2.51 19.47 -1.25
N HIS A 185 -1.71 20.48 -1.61
CA HIS A 185 -1.98 21.35 -2.75
C HIS A 185 -2.11 20.53 -4.05
N ASN A 186 -1.18 19.61 -4.29
CA ASN A 186 -1.18 18.80 -5.51
C ASN A 186 -2.33 17.79 -5.58
N TYR A 187 -2.73 17.20 -4.45
CA TYR A 187 -3.75 16.15 -4.43
C TYR A 187 -5.17 16.62 -4.13
N ILE A 188 -5.35 17.85 -3.60
CA ILE A 188 -6.68 18.39 -3.25
C ILE A 188 -7.04 19.59 -4.13
N ILE A 189 -6.15 20.59 -4.21
CA ILE A 189 -6.47 21.89 -4.81
C ILE A 189 -6.49 21.81 -6.33
N LEU A 190 -5.44 21.25 -6.95
CA LEU A 190 -5.39 21.11 -8.41
C LEU A 190 -6.59 20.32 -8.99
N PRO A 191 -6.96 19.14 -8.44
CA PRO A 191 -8.13 18.41 -8.92
C PRO A 191 -9.46 19.13 -8.68
N PHE A 192 -9.51 20.03 -7.70
CA PHE A 192 -10.69 20.83 -7.41
C PHE A 192 -10.83 21.98 -8.43
N GLU A 193 -9.75 22.70 -8.72
CA GLU A 193 -9.72 23.74 -9.75
C GLU A 193 -10.02 23.18 -11.15
N GLU A 194 -9.46 22.03 -11.52
CA GLU A 194 -9.77 21.34 -12.77
C GLU A 194 -11.26 20.97 -12.89
N ARG A 195 -11.91 20.62 -11.78
CA ARG A 195 -13.36 20.33 -11.77
C ARG A 195 -14.20 21.59 -11.99
N LEU A 196 -13.79 22.73 -11.45
CA LEU A 196 -14.47 24.01 -11.66
C LEU A 196 -14.30 24.53 -13.09
N GLN A 197 -13.17 24.23 -13.72
CA GLN A 197 -12.89 24.65 -15.10
C GLN A 197 -13.56 23.78 -16.16
N ARG A 198 -14.05 22.57 -15.82
CA ARG A 198 -14.85 21.76 -16.74
C ARG A 198 -16.21 22.43 -16.95
N PRO A 199 -16.54 22.90 -18.18
CA PRO A 199 -17.87 23.43 -18.43
C PRO A 199 -18.90 22.33 -18.18
N ALA A 200 -19.98 22.67 -17.47
CA ALA A 200 -21.15 21.81 -17.37
C ALA A 200 -21.57 21.39 -18.80
N PRO A 201 -22.04 20.16 -19.02
CA PRO A 201 -22.61 19.80 -20.32
C PRO A 201 -23.67 20.85 -20.63
N ALA A 202 -23.53 21.53 -21.77
CA ALA A 202 -24.48 22.54 -22.21
C ALA A 202 -25.87 21.92 -22.14
N ASN A 203 -26.69 22.36 -21.18
CA ASN A 203 -28.10 22.03 -21.18
C ASN A 203 -28.62 22.59 -22.50
N GLU A 204 -28.94 21.71 -23.46
CA GLU A 204 -29.62 22.11 -24.68
C GLU A 204 -30.88 22.86 -24.26
N ASP A 205 -30.90 24.14 -24.62
CA ASP A 205 -32.02 25.03 -24.36
C ASP A 205 -33.28 24.39 -24.93
N SER A 206 -34.29 24.20 -24.07
CA SER A 206 -35.54 23.49 -24.41
C SER A 206 -36.42 24.26 -25.41
N SER A 207 -35.93 25.39 -25.92
CA SER A 207 -36.56 26.27 -26.89
C SER A 207 -36.71 25.66 -28.29
N ASN A 208 -36.02 24.56 -28.61
CA ASN A 208 -36.07 23.91 -29.94
C ASN A 208 -37.05 22.73 -30.09
N ARG A 209 -37.89 22.42 -29.10
CA ARG A 209 -38.94 21.40 -29.27
C ARG A 209 -40.12 21.97 -30.07
N GLN A 210 -40.02 21.96 -31.40
CA GLN A 210 -41.20 22.10 -32.25
C GLN A 210 -42.18 20.96 -31.93
N ARG A 211 -43.37 21.32 -31.44
CA ARG A 211 -44.50 20.37 -31.35
C ARG A 211 -44.92 20.01 -32.77
N SER A 212 -44.65 18.78 -33.18
CA SER A 212 -45.28 18.20 -34.36
C SER A 212 -46.79 18.21 -34.16
N SER A 213 -47.51 18.86 -35.08
CA SER A 213 -48.97 18.84 -35.19
C SER A 213 -49.44 17.57 -35.89
#